data_AF-A0A7C3D2I7-F1
#
_entry.id   AF-A0A7C3D2I7-F1
#
_cell.length_a   1.000
_cell.length_b   1.000
_cell.length_c   1.000
_cell.angle_alpha   90.00
_cell.angle_beta   90.00
_cell.angle_gamma   90.00
#
_symmetry.space_group_name_H-M   'P 1'
#
loop_
_entity.id
_entity.type
_entity.pdbx_description
1 polymer ?
#
loop_
_entity_poly.entity_id
_entity_poly.type
_entity_poly.pdbx_seq_one_letter_code
_entity_poly.pdbx_strand_id
1 'polypeptide(L)'
;MAQPIKPIGIRREDKSVWERRVPVTPQDAARLQEQGVPVIVQPSPTRAFRDEEFVAAGVPVQEDLSACPLIFGIKEMPKSFFEPGKTYMFFAHVIKGQPYNMPMLRRLLDLGCTLIDYERVVDEKNRRLIFFGWHAGVAGMVDTLWALGQRLTWEGVANPFAALRQMHTYHDLAEAKAALAQVRAEIEAHGLPEAVTPLIVGVAGYGNVSRGAQEI
;
A
#
# COMPACT_ATOMS: atom_id res chain seq x y z
N MET A 1 -35.75 -18.41 6.53
CA MET A 1 -35.06 -17.58 5.53
C MET A 1 -33.67 -17.28 6.07
N ALA A 2 -32.60 -17.48 5.29
CA ALA A 2 -31.26 -17.10 5.74
C ALA A 2 -31.21 -15.59 5.98
N GLN A 3 -30.58 -15.14 7.08
CA GLN A 3 -30.39 -13.72 7.30
C GLN A 3 -29.55 -13.13 6.16
N PRO A 4 -29.92 -11.97 5.60
CA PRO A 4 -29.13 -11.33 4.55
C PRO A 4 -27.72 -11.03 5.08
N ILE A 5 -26.71 -11.30 4.25
CA ILE A 5 -25.31 -11.02 4.58
C ILE A 5 -25.18 -9.51 4.77
N LYS A 6 -24.67 -9.10 5.93
CA LYS A 6 -24.42 -7.68 6.24
C LYS A 6 -23.24 -7.15 5.40
N PRO A 7 -23.25 -5.86 5.02
CA PRO A 7 -22.17 -5.28 4.24
C PRO A 7 -20.84 -5.27 5.01
N ILE A 8 -19.73 -5.37 4.28
CA ILE A 8 -18.42 -5.00 4.81
C ILE A 8 -18.15 -3.52 4.52
N GLY A 9 -17.47 -2.84 5.44
CA GLY A 9 -17.09 -1.45 5.30
C GLY A 9 -15.62 -1.31 4.91
N ILE A 10 -15.30 -0.44 3.97
CA ILE A 10 -13.92 -0.03 3.67
C ILE A 10 -13.77 1.41 4.13
N ARG A 11 -13.01 1.63 5.21
CA ARG A 11 -12.77 2.98 5.72
C ARG A 11 -11.80 3.75 4.83
N ARG A 12 -11.84 5.08 4.91
CA ARG A 12 -10.76 5.92 4.40
C ARG A 12 -9.55 5.87 5.35
N GLU A 13 -8.36 5.93 4.77
CA GLU A 13 -7.11 6.05 5.52
C GLU A 13 -6.85 7.52 5.87
N ASP A 14 -6.47 7.76 7.13
CA ASP A 14 -6.22 9.09 7.69
C ASP A 14 -4.87 9.18 8.42
N LYS A 15 -4.07 8.10 8.37
CA LYS A 15 -2.78 8.03 9.08
C LYS A 15 -1.78 9.08 8.59
N SER A 16 -1.75 9.33 7.28
CA SER A 16 -0.91 10.36 6.67
C SER A 16 -1.39 10.66 5.26
N VAL A 17 -1.00 11.81 4.71
CA VAL A 17 -1.28 12.20 3.31
C VAL A 17 -0.70 11.22 2.28
N TRP A 18 0.28 10.41 2.68
CA TRP A 18 0.97 9.45 1.82
C TRP A 18 0.33 8.06 1.80
N GLU A 19 -0.59 7.75 2.73
CA GLU A 19 -1.29 6.46 2.73
C GLU A 19 -2.46 6.51 1.74
N ARG A 20 -2.14 6.24 0.48
CA ARG A 20 -3.10 6.28 -0.63
C ARG A 20 -3.66 4.91 -0.98
N ARG A 21 -3.21 3.83 -0.32
CA ARG A 21 -3.67 2.46 -0.63
C ARG A 21 -5.07 2.22 -0.09
N VAL A 22 -5.67 1.14 -0.56
CA VAL A 22 -7.00 0.66 -0.13
C VAL A 22 -6.92 -0.85 0.09
N PRO A 23 -7.60 -1.40 1.11
CA PRO A 23 -7.55 -2.84 1.37
C PRO A 23 -8.25 -3.69 0.30
N VAL A 24 -9.21 -3.10 -0.42
CA VAL A 24 -9.98 -3.75 -1.48
C VAL A 24 -10.12 -2.77 -2.64
N THR A 25 -9.72 -3.19 -3.84
CA THR A 25 -9.82 -2.38 -5.06
C THR A 25 -11.28 -2.29 -5.54
N PRO A 26 -11.64 -1.34 -6.42
CA PRO A 26 -12.97 -1.31 -7.03
C PRO A 26 -13.35 -2.64 -7.70
N GLN A 27 -12.40 -3.29 -8.38
CA GLN A 27 -12.61 -4.57 -9.07
C GLN A 27 -12.83 -5.71 -8.08
N ASP A 28 -12.05 -5.76 -7.00
CA ASP A 28 -12.24 -6.77 -5.94
C ASP A 28 -13.56 -6.56 -5.19
N ALA A 29 -13.95 -5.32 -4.95
CA ALA A 29 -15.22 -4.99 -4.30
C ALA A 29 -16.41 -5.40 -5.17
N ALA A 30 -16.38 -5.15 -6.48
CA ALA A 30 -17.40 -5.67 -7.41
C ALA A 30 -17.49 -7.19 -7.37
N ARG A 31 -16.34 -7.89 -7.40
CA ARG A 31 -16.28 -9.35 -7.32
C ARG A 31 -16.87 -9.89 -6.00
N LEU A 32 -16.64 -9.21 -4.89
CA LEU A 32 -17.26 -9.58 -3.60
C LEU A 32 -18.79 -9.43 -3.65
N GLN A 33 -19.30 -8.36 -4.27
CA GLN A 33 -20.74 -8.18 -4.44
C GLN A 33 -21.36 -9.25 -5.34
N GLU A 34 -20.69 -9.64 -6.43
CA GLU A 34 -21.12 -10.77 -7.29
C GLU A 34 -21.19 -12.09 -6.51
N GLN A 35 -20.35 -12.26 -5.49
CA GLN A 35 -20.35 -13.41 -4.57
C GLN A 35 -21.37 -13.26 -3.43
N GLY A 36 -22.21 -12.22 -3.44
CA GLY A 36 -23.24 -11.98 -2.43
C GLY A 36 -22.74 -11.34 -1.15
N VAL A 37 -21.53 -10.75 -1.15
CA VAL A 37 -20.97 -9.97 -0.03
C VAL A 37 -21.10 -8.48 -0.35
N PRO A 38 -22.09 -7.77 0.24
CA PRO A 38 -22.25 -6.34 -0.03
C PRO A 38 -21.05 -5.54 0.51
N VAL A 39 -20.68 -4.47 -0.19
CA VAL A 39 -19.52 -3.64 0.17
C VAL A 39 -19.96 -2.18 0.24
N ILE A 40 -19.54 -1.45 1.26
CA ILE A 40 -19.70 0.01 1.38
C ILE A 40 -18.31 0.62 1.55
N VAL A 41 -18.02 1.69 0.81
CA VAL A 41 -16.72 2.37 0.85
C VAL A 41 -16.89 3.80 1.34
N GLN A 42 -16.04 4.25 2.26
CA GLN A 42 -16.00 5.66 2.63
C GLN A 42 -15.41 6.53 1.51
N PRO A 43 -15.93 7.75 1.31
CA PRO A 43 -15.32 8.72 0.41
C PRO A 43 -13.91 9.06 0.91
N SER A 44 -12.96 9.19 -0.01
CA SER A 44 -11.56 9.47 0.32
C SER A 44 -10.90 10.40 -0.71
N PRO A 45 -10.40 11.58 -0.28
CA PRO A 45 -9.73 12.51 -1.19
C PRO A 45 -8.28 12.09 -1.52
N THR A 46 -7.67 11.18 -0.75
CA THR A 46 -6.25 10.82 -0.87
C THR A 46 -6.01 9.45 -1.52
N ARG A 47 -7.04 8.59 -1.55
CA ARG A 47 -6.92 7.22 -2.06
C ARG A 47 -6.52 7.20 -3.53
N ALA A 48 -5.70 6.23 -3.91
CA ALA A 48 -5.22 6.05 -5.29
C ALA A 48 -6.36 5.77 -6.27
N PHE A 49 -7.40 5.06 -5.81
CA PHE A 49 -8.65 4.85 -6.52
C PHE A 49 -9.67 5.90 -6.10
N ARG A 50 -10.21 6.63 -7.08
CA ARG A 50 -11.21 7.68 -6.86
C ARG A 50 -12.56 7.10 -6.47
N ASP A 51 -13.41 7.92 -5.86
CA ASP A 51 -14.75 7.51 -5.46
C ASP A 51 -15.60 7.07 -6.68
N GLU A 52 -15.44 7.74 -7.83
CA GLU A 52 -16.18 7.42 -9.05
C GLU A 52 -15.85 6.03 -9.59
N GLU A 53 -14.66 5.51 -9.33
CA GLU A 53 -14.27 4.16 -9.74
C GLU A 53 -15.02 3.08 -8.96
N PHE A 54 -15.28 3.33 -7.67
CA PHE A 54 -16.13 2.45 -6.86
C PHE A 54 -17.60 2.53 -7.29
N VAL A 55 -18.11 3.74 -7.54
CA VAL A 55 -19.48 3.93 -8.05
C VAL A 55 -19.67 3.23 -9.40
N ALA A 56 -18.70 3.38 -10.33
CA ALA A 56 -18.73 2.70 -11.62
C ALA A 56 -18.67 1.16 -11.50
N ALA A 57 -18.01 0.66 -10.45
CA ALA A 57 -17.98 -0.76 -10.08
C ALA A 57 -19.25 -1.24 -9.35
N GLY A 58 -20.28 -0.37 -9.21
CA GLY A 58 -21.52 -0.68 -8.52
C GLY A 58 -21.39 -0.75 -7.00
N VAL A 59 -20.32 -0.19 -6.43
CA VAL A 59 -20.05 -0.20 -4.98
C VAL A 59 -20.50 1.14 -4.37
N PRO A 60 -21.44 1.14 -3.42
CA PRO A 60 -21.87 2.36 -2.75
C PRO A 60 -20.73 3.08 -2.03
N VAL A 61 -20.59 4.38 -2.33
CA VAL A 61 -19.69 5.29 -1.60
C VAL A 61 -20.50 6.08 -0.58
N GLN A 62 -20.28 5.86 0.71
CA GLN A 62 -21.05 6.44 1.80
C GLN A 62 -20.16 6.71 3.02
N GLU A 63 -20.43 7.82 3.72
CA GLU A 63 -19.69 8.19 4.93
C GLU A 63 -19.94 7.21 6.08
N ASP A 64 -21.20 6.82 6.27
CA ASP A 64 -21.62 6.00 7.40
C ASP A 64 -21.33 4.51 7.16
N LEU A 65 -20.55 3.92 8.07
CA LEU A 65 -20.26 2.48 8.12
C LEU A 65 -20.94 1.78 9.31
N SER A 66 -21.90 2.43 9.98
CA SER A 66 -22.61 1.91 11.16
C SER A 66 -23.22 0.52 10.89
N ALA A 67 -23.81 0.34 9.70
CA ALA A 67 -24.41 -0.93 9.26
C ALA A 67 -23.40 -2.06 9.00
N CYS A 68 -22.11 -1.75 8.88
CA CYS A 68 -21.05 -2.73 8.59
C CYS A 68 -20.51 -3.33 9.90
N PRO A 69 -20.75 -4.64 10.18
CA PRO A 69 -20.17 -5.31 11.35
C PRO A 69 -18.67 -5.59 11.20
N LEU A 70 -18.14 -5.59 9.98
CA LEU A 70 -16.72 -5.78 9.66
C LEU A 70 -16.22 -4.58 8.88
N ILE A 71 -15.17 -3.92 9.39
CA ILE A 71 -14.55 -2.75 8.76
C ILE A 71 -13.08 -3.05 8.42
N PHE A 72 -12.74 -2.86 7.16
CA PHE A 72 -11.39 -2.97 6.62
C PHE A 72 -10.71 -1.59 6.59
N GLY A 73 -9.45 -1.56 6.99
CA GLY A 73 -8.51 -0.46 6.73
C GLY A 73 -7.13 -1.03 6.42
N ILE A 74 -6.14 -0.19 6.14
CA ILE A 74 -4.73 -0.57 5.98
C ILE A 74 -3.98 -0.31 7.28
N LYS A 75 -4.04 0.91 7.82
CA LYS A 75 -3.28 1.34 9.00
C LYS A 75 -4.12 1.37 10.27
N GLU A 76 -3.44 1.59 11.39
CA GLU A 76 -4.08 1.83 12.68
C GLU A 76 -5.09 2.98 12.63
N MET A 77 -6.13 2.87 13.46
CA MET A 77 -7.27 3.80 13.49
C MET A 77 -7.29 4.55 14.82
N PRO A 78 -7.81 5.80 14.87
CA PRO A 78 -7.95 6.51 16.12
C PRO A 78 -8.94 5.78 17.05
N LYS A 79 -8.68 5.84 18.37
CA LYS A 79 -9.52 5.18 19.40
C LYS A 79 -11.00 5.58 19.34
N SER A 80 -11.29 6.79 18.87
CA SER A 80 -12.64 7.33 18.70
C SER A 80 -13.41 6.70 17.54
N PHE A 81 -12.75 6.00 16.64
CA PHE A 81 -13.38 5.36 15.48
C PHE A 81 -14.08 4.04 15.83
N PHE A 82 -13.64 3.36 16.90
CA PHE A 82 -14.15 2.02 17.20
C PHE A 82 -15.53 2.07 17.86
N GLU A 83 -16.42 1.20 17.37
CA GLU A 83 -17.78 1.00 17.85
C GLU A 83 -17.90 -0.36 18.55
N PRO A 84 -18.74 -0.49 19.59
CA PRO A 84 -18.90 -1.73 20.35
C PRO A 84 -19.24 -2.94 19.49
N GLY A 85 -18.60 -4.08 19.77
CA GLY A 85 -18.93 -5.39 19.18
C GLY A 85 -18.60 -5.57 17.69
N LYS A 86 -17.96 -4.61 17.04
CA LYS A 86 -17.55 -4.71 15.63
C LYS A 86 -16.27 -5.50 15.45
N THR A 87 -16.05 -5.96 14.22
CA THR A 87 -14.80 -6.56 13.77
C THR A 87 -14.03 -5.57 12.91
N TYR A 88 -12.72 -5.50 13.11
CA TYR A 88 -11.82 -4.63 12.35
C TYR A 88 -10.68 -5.45 11.76
N MET A 89 -10.33 -5.18 10.50
CA MET A 89 -9.24 -5.85 9.80
C MET A 89 -8.25 -4.82 9.25
N PHE A 90 -7.03 -4.78 9.81
CA PHE A 90 -5.99 -3.81 9.47
C PHE A 90 -4.63 -4.24 10.03
N PHE A 91 -3.54 -3.56 9.63
CA PHE A 91 -2.23 -3.70 10.30
C PHE A 91 -2.26 -2.91 11.61
N ALA A 92 -2.57 -3.59 12.71
CA ALA A 92 -2.68 -2.92 14.01
C ALA A 92 -1.32 -2.58 14.63
N HIS A 93 -0.26 -3.27 14.20
CA HIS A 93 1.08 -3.13 14.77
C HIS A 93 1.05 -3.30 16.30
N VAL A 94 0.44 -4.39 16.78
CA VAL A 94 0.31 -4.68 18.23
C VAL A 94 0.99 -5.97 18.65
N ILE A 95 1.18 -6.92 17.74
CA ILE A 95 1.66 -8.26 18.10
C ILE A 95 3.09 -8.31 18.67
N LYS A 96 3.89 -7.28 18.40
CA LYS A 96 5.28 -7.17 18.88
C LYS A 96 5.35 -6.31 20.15
N GLY A 97 4.21 -6.04 20.80
CA GLY A 97 4.14 -5.23 22.02
C GLY A 97 4.46 -3.75 21.79
N GLN A 98 4.18 -3.20 20.61
CA GLN A 98 4.49 -1.82 20.27
C GLN A 98 3.72 -0.82 21.19
N PRO A 99 4.41 -0.07 22.08
CA PRO A 99 3.74 0.70 23.12
C PRO A 99 2.74 1.75 22.61
N TYR A 100 3.04 2.37 21.46
CA TYR A 100 2.23 3.43 20.89
C TYR A 100 0.82 2.98 20.48
N ASN A 101 0.63 1.69 20.14
CA ASN A 101 -0.67 1.14 19.75
C ASN A 101 -1.35 0.30 20.85
N MET A 102 -0.70 0.07 21.99
CA MET A 102 -1.33 -0.66 23.10
C MET A 102 -2.62 0.01 23.63
N PRO A 103 -2.72 1.35 23.76
CA PRO A 103 -3.97 2.00 24.14
C PRO A 103 -5.11 1.79 23.13
N MET A 104 -4.79 1.67 21.85
CA MET A 104 -5.76 1.35 20.78
C MET A 104 -6.27 -0.08 20.94
N LEU A 105 -5.36 -1.04 21.16
CA LEU A 105 -5.73 -2.42 21.45
C LEU A 105 -6.60 -2.53 22.70
N ARG A 106 -6.24 -1.81 23.77
CA ARG A 106 -7.04 -1.78 24.99
C ARG A 106 -8.46 -1.29 24.72
N ARG A 107 -8.60 -0.23 23.92
CA ARG A 107 -9.91 0.29 23.53
C ARG A 107 -10.75 -0.74 22.76
N LEU A 108 -10.16 -1.48 21.83
CA LEU A 108 -10.84 -2.57 21.11
C LEU A 108 -11.35 -3.64 22.09
N LEU A 109 -10.53 -4.03 23.06
CA LEU A 109 -10.91 -5.01 24.09
C LEU A 109 -12.05 -4.49 24.98
N ASP A 110 -11.96 -3.25 25.47
CA ASP A 110 -12.99 -2.64 26.32
C ASP A 110 -14.34 -2.51 25.58
N LEU A 111 -14.33 -2.41 24.25
CA LEU A 111 -15.51 -2.35 23.39
C LEU A 111 -16.04 -3.73 22.97
N GLY A 112 -15.36 -4.82 23.34
CA GLY A 112 -15.70 -6.17 22.88
C GLY A 112 -15.52 -6.34 21.38
N CYS A 113 -14.63 -5.57 20.75
CA CYS A 113 -14.34 -5.68 19.32
C CYS A 113 -13.46 -6.89 19.01
N THR A 114 -13.59 -7.41 17.79
CA THR A 114 -12.66 -8.40 17.24
C THR A 114 -11.64 -7.72 16.34
N LEU A 115 -10.36 -8.04 16.50
CA LEU A 115 -9.29 -7.57 15.63
C LEU A 115 -8.74 -8.73 14.79
N ILE A 116 -8.80 -8.59 13.46
CA ILE A 116 -8.12 -9.46 12.50
C ILE A 116 -6.89 -8.71 12.00
N ASP A 117 -5.73 -8.99 12.57
CA ASP A 117 -4.49 -8.33 12.15
C ASP A 117 -3.94 -8.96 10.86
N TYR A 118 -3.81 -8.18 9.79
CA TYR A 118 -3.26 -8.65 8.52
C TYR A 118 -1.87 -9.29 8.67
N GLU A 119 -1.07 -8.86 9.65
CA GLU A 119 0.25 -9.42 9.91
C GLU A 119 0.20 -10.91 10.31
N ARG A 120 -0.97 -11.40 10.74
CA ARG A 120 -1.22 -12.79 11.15
C ARG A 120 -2.12 -13.59 10.24
N VAL A 121 -2.47 -13.06 9.07
CA VAL A 121 -3.07 -13.85 8.00
C VAL A 121 -1.95 -14.66 7.33
N VAL A 122 -1.92 -15.95 7.67
CA VAL A 122 -0.89 -16.91 7.24
C VAL A 122 -1.51 -18.15 6.60
N ASP A 123 -0.73 -18.86 5.78
CA ASP A 123 -1.10 -20.18 5.29
C ASP A 123 -0.82 -21.30 6.31
N GLU A 124 -1.09 -22.55 5.92
CA GLU A 124 -0.85 -23.76 6.70
C GLU A 124 0.63 -23.96 7.11
N LYS A 125 1.56 -23.32 6.40
CA LYS A 125 3.00 -23.33 6.68
C LYS A 125 3.45 -22.08 7.46
N ASN A 126 2.52 -21.32 8.02
CA ASN A 126 2.74 -20.06 8.74
C ASN A 126 3.45 -18.97 7.90
N ARG A 127 3.33 -19.05 6.57
CA ARG A 127 3.82 -17.99 5.66
C ARG A 127 2.76 -16.90 5.58
N ARG A 128 3.15 -15.65 5.86
CA ARG A 128 2.26 -14.49 5.74
C ARG A 128 1.74 -14.38 4.32
N LEU A 129 0.44 -14.17 4.14
CA LEU A 129 -0.22 -14.05 2.84
C LEU A 129 -0.37 -12.60 2.38
N ILE A 130 -0.49 -11.66 3.32
CA ILE A 130 -0.74 -10.25 3.04
C ILE A 130 0.53 -9.45 3.33
N PHE A 131 1.18 -8.95 2.28
CA PHE A 131 2.38 -8.13 2.38
C PHE A 131 2.64 -7.33 1.11
N PHE A 132 3.48 -6.29 1.21
CA PHE A 132 3.77 -5.35 0.11
C PHE A 132 5.21 -5.43 -0.41
N GLY A 133 5.91 -6.54 -0.12
CA GLY A 133 7.36 -6.63 -0.27
C GLY A 133 7.87 -6.34 -1.67
N TRP A 134 7.26 -6.90 -2.72
CA TRP A 134 7.72 -6.68 -4.09
C TRP A 134 7.61 -5.20 -4.50
N HIS A 135 6.46 -4.55 -4.24
CA HIS A 135 6.29 -3.13 -4.51
C HIS A 135 7.26 -2.26 -3.71
N ALA A 136 7.59 -2.64 -2.46
CA ALA A 136 8.60 -1.93 -1.67
C ALA A 136 10.00 -2.02 -2.30
N GLY A 137 10.34 -3.17 -2.90
CA GLY A 137 11.59 -3.34 -3.65
C GLY A 137 11.66 -2.48 -4.90
N VAL A 138 10.59 -2.52 -5.71
CA VAL A 138 10.45 -1.71 -6.92
C VAL A 138 10.57 -0.22 -6.62
N ALA A 139 9.76 0.27 -5.68
CA ALA A 139 9.79 1.68 -5.28
C ALA A 139 11.15 2.08 -4.69
N GLY A 140 11.72 1.22 -3.84
CA GLY A 140 13.02 1.46 -3.22
C GLY A 140 14.16 1.56 -4.23
N MET A 141 14.17 0.73 -5.27
CA MET A 141 15.21 0.78 -6.30
C MET A 141 15.07 2.02 -7.18
N VAL A 142 13.86 2.37 -7.61
CA VAL A 142 13.61 3.62 -8.36
C VAL A 142 14.05 4.84 -7.56
N ASP A 143 13.66 4.94 -6.28
CA ASP A 143 14.05 6.04 -5.41
C ASP A 143 15.56 6.07 -5.12
N THR A 144 16.22 4.90 -5.10
CA THR A 144 17.69 4.81 -4.96
C THR A 144 18.41 5.37 -6.18
N LEU A 145 17.97 5.01 -7.39
CA LEU A 145 18.53 5.54 -8.64
C LEU A 145 18.25 7.03 -8.78
N TRP A 146 17.04 7.48 -8.44
CA TRP A 146 16.71 8.90 -8.35
C TRP A 146 17.65 9.64 -7.40
N ALA A 147 17.83 9.13 -6.17
CA ALA A 147 18.70 9.77 -5.19
C ALA A 147 20.17 9.83 -5.66
N LEU A 148 20.65 8.80 -6.35
CA LEU A 148 21.97 8.81 -7.00
C LEU A 148 22.05 9.92 -8.05
N GLY A 149 21.03 10.09 -8.89
CA GLY A 149 20.99 11.16 -9.89
C GLY A 149 21.01 12.56 -9.28
N GLN A 150 20.28 12.77 -8.19
CA GLN A 150 20.30 14.03 -7.45
C GLN A 150 21.69 14.32 -6.87
N ARG A 151 22.34 13.31 -6.29
CA ARG A 151 23.70 13.44 -5.74
C ARG A 151 24.71 13.80 -6.83
N LEU A 152 24.73 13.08 -7.94
CA LEU A 152 25.67 13.34 -9.03
C LEU A 152 25.48 14.74 -9.62
N THR A 153 24.22 15.16 -9.78
CA THR A 153 23.90 16.53 -10.20
C THR A 153 24.46 17.57 -9.24
N TRP A 154 24.33 17.33 -7.92
CA TRP A 154 24.90 18.20 -6.89
C TRP A 154 26.45 18.23 -6.91
N GLU A 155 27.09 17.09 -7.24
CA GLU A 155 28.54 16.99 -7.44
C GLU A 155 29.03 17.59 -8.77
N GLY A 156 28.12 18.14 -9.61
CA GLY A 156 28.45 18.72 -10.91
C GLY A 156 28.67 17.69 -12.02
N VAL A 157 28.26 16.45 -11.80
CA VAL A 157 28.40 15.34 -12.77
C VAL A 157 27.08 15.16 -13.52
N ALA A 158 27.10 15.44 -14.83
CA ALA A 158 26.00 15.12 -15.72
C ALA A 158 25.75 13.60 -15.70
N ASN A 159 24.49 13.18 -15.55
CA ASN A 159 24.13 11.78 -15.35
C ASN A 159 22.71 11.48 -15.87
N PRO A 160 22.44 10.25 -16.32
CA PRO A 160 21.14 9.89 -16.91
C PRO A 160 20.03 9.75 -15.86
N PHE A 161 20.37 9.49 -14.60
CA PHE A 161 19.39 9.28 -13.52
C PHE A 161 18.66 10.55 -13.09
N ALA A 162 19.17 11.75 -13.42
CA ALA A 162 18.53 13.03 -13.13
C ALA A 162 17.14 13.19 -13.76
N ALA A 163 16.81 12.40 -14.78
CA ALA A 163 15.48 12.36 -15.40
C ALA A 163 14.44 11.59 -14.57
N LEU A 164 14.88 10.77 -13.60
CA LEU A 164 13.97 10.04 -12.73
C LEU A 164 13.29 11.00 -11.76
N ARG A 165 12.12 10.58 -11.26
CA ARG A 165 11.41 11.23 -10.16
C ARG A 165 11.27 10.24 -9.01
N GLN A 166 10.86 10.73 -7.85
CA GLN A 166 10.50 9.85 -6.74
C GLN A 166 9.30 8.98 -7.13
N MET A 167 9.31 7.71 -6.74
CA MET A 167 8.34 6.70 -7.14
C MET A 167 6.90 7.15 -6.91
N HIS A 168 6.63 7.80 -5.78
CA HIS A 168 5.29 8.24 -5.39
C HIS A 168 4.69 9.34 -6.30
N THR A 169 5.50 9.93 -7.20
CA THR A 169 5.07 10.98 -8.14
C THR A 169 4.69 10.44 -9.51
N TYR A 170 5.02 9.17 -9.80
CA TYR A 170 4.48 8.47 -10.96
C TYR A 170 3.04 8.05 -10.68
N HIS A 171 2.20 8.08 -11.71
CA HIS A 171 0.82 7.62 -11.69
C HIS A 171 0.75 6.11 -11.39
N ASP A 172 1.58 5.33 -12.10
CA ASP A 172 1.63 3.89 -11.97
C ASP A 172 3.03 3.32 -12.31
N LEU A 173 3.16 1.99 -12.22
CA LEU A 173 4.40 1.30 -12.53
C LEU A 173 4.78 1.35 -14.01
N ALA A 174 3.81 1.45 -14.92
CA ALA A 174 4.10 1.50 -16.35
C ALA A 174 4.79 2.84 -16.69
N GLU A 175 4.32 3.94 -16.12
CA GLU A 175 4.96 5.26 -16.26
C GLU A 175 6.38 5.26 -15.68
N ALA A 176 6.58 4.68 -14.49
CA ALA A 176 7.91 4.55 -13.89
C ALA A 176 8.86 3.70 -14.76
N LYS A 177 8.38 2.58 -15.31
CA LYS A 177 9.14 1.73 -16.24
C LYS A 177 9.49 2.44 -17.55
N ALA A 178 8.61 3.29 -18.06
CA ALA A 178 8.89 4.11 -19.24
C ALA A 178 10.02 5.12 -18.97
N ALA A 179 10.04 5.76 -17.81
CA ALA A 179 11.14 6.64 -17.42
C ALA A 179 12.47 5.89 -17.27
N LEU A 180 12.46 4.70 -16.66
CA LEU A 180 13.64 3.84 -16.58
C LEU A 180 14.14 3.39 -17.96
N ALA A 181 13.24 3.12 -18.90
CA ALA A 181 13.62 2.77 -20.27
C ALA A 181 14.35 3.93 -20.99
N GLN A 182 14.00 5.18 -20.69
CA GLN A 182 14.74 6.35 -21.19
C GLN A 182 16.15 6.42 -20.58
N VAL A 183 16.28 6.24 -19.27
CA VAL A 183 17.58 6.17 -18.59
C VAL A 183 18.45 5.06 -19.17
N ARG A 184 17.86 3.88 -19.44
CA ARG A 184 18.54 2.77 -20.09
C ARG A 184 19.07 3.16 -21.47
N ALA A 185 18.26 3.81 -22.30
CA ALA A 185 18.67 4.23 -23.64
C ALA A 185 19.84 5.23 -23.60
N GLU A 186 19.82 6.18 -22.66
CA GLU A 186 20.94 7.11 -22.44
C GLU A 186 22.24 6.38 -22.04
N ILE A 187 22.14 5.41 -21.13
CA ILE A 187 23.29 4.60 -20.71
C ILE A 187 23.82 3.74 -21.88
N GLU A 188 22.94 3.17 -22.71
CA GLU A 188 23.34 2.38 -23.89
C GLU A 188 24.03 3.24 -24.96
N ALA A 189 23.59 4.49 -25.15
CA ALA A 189 24.13 5.40 -26.16
C ALA A 189 25.45 6.09 -25.71
N HIS A 190 25.55 6.46 -24.44
CA HIS A 190 26.60 7.35 -23.94
C HIS A 190 27.42 6.78 -22.78
N GLY A 191 27.01 5.62 -22.24
CA GLY A 191 27.62 5.04 -21.05
C GLY A 191 27.22 5.76 -19.76
N LEU A 192 27.78 5.29 -18.65
CA LEU A 192 27.70 5.98 -17.36
C LEU A 192 28.85 6.98 -17.23
N PRO A 193 28.71 8.02 -16.38
CA PRO A 193 29.82 8.91 -16.07
C PRO A 193 31.02 8.13 -15.50
N GLU A 194 32.23 8.53 -15.85
CA GLU A 194 33.47 7.86 -15.42
C GLU A 194 33.56 7.77 -13.87
N ALA A 195 33.14 8.83 -13.18
CA ALA A 195 33.12 8.93 -11.72
C ALA A 195 32.32 7.82 -11.01
N VAL A 196 31.40 7.15 -11.70
CA VAL A 196 30.56 6.08 -11.15
C VAL A 196 30.68 4.77 -11.92
N THR A 197 31.66 4.65 -12.83
CA THR A 197 31.83 3.45 -13.65
C THR A 197 32.96 2.57 -13.10
N PRO A 198 32.72 1.27 -12.81
CA PRO A 198 31.43 0.57 -12.90
C PRO A 198 30.49 0.94 -11.75
N LEU A 199 29.18 1.03 -12.04
CA LEU A 199 28.16 1.19 -11.01
C LEU A 199 27.82 -0.18 -10.43
N ILE A 200 28.10 -0.38 -9.15
CA ILE A 200 27.85 -1.64 -8.44
C ILE A 200 26.68 -1.43 -7.47
N VAL A 201 25.62 -2.21 -7.65
CA VAL A 201 24.46 -2.23 -6.75
C VAL A 201 24.47 -3.53 -5.95
N GLY A 202 24.69 -3.43 -4.64
CA GLY A 202 24.62 -4.56 -3.72
C GLY A 202 23.23 -4.73 -3.14
N VAL A 203 22.58 -5.87 -3.38
CA VAL A 203 21.26 -6.19 -2.81
C VAL A 203 21.42 -7.26 -1.72
N ALA A 204 21.10 -6.90 -0.47
CA ALA A 204 21.14 -7.82 0.66
C ALA A 204 19.75 -8.46 0.89
N GLY A 205 19.71 -9.79 0.83
CA GLY A 205 18.50 -10.61 1.07
C GLY A 205 17.90 -11.20 -0.20
N TYR A 206 17.03 -12.20 -0.02
CA TYR A 206 16.49 -13.03 -1.12
C TYR A 206 14.95 -13.07 -1.17
N GLY A 207 14.29 -12.21 -0.37
CA GLY A 207 12.84 -12.14 -0.27
C GLY A 207 12.18 -11.30 -1.37
N ASN A 208 10.87 -11.08 -1.22
CA ASN A 208 10.07 -10.35 -2.22
C ASN A 208 10.57 -8.92 -2.49
N VAL A 209 11.12 -8.24 -1.47
CA VAL A 209 11.73 -6.91 -1.62
C VAL A 209 12.94 -6.97 -2.56
N SER A 210 13.84 -7.92 -2.31
CA SER A 210 15.03 -8.12 -3.15
C SER A 210 14.65 -8.43 -4.60
N ARG A 211 13.64 -9.29 -4.82
CA ARG A 211 13.14 -9.56 -6.19
C ARG A 211 12.59 -8.32 -6.88
N GLY A 212 11.82 -7.50 -6.15
CA GLY A 212 11.28 -6.25 -6.71
C GLY A 212 12.38 -5.24 -7.04
N ALA A 213 13.42 -5.15 -6.20
CA ALA A 213 14.56 -4.28 -6.46
C ALA A 213 15.38 -4.74 -7.67
N GLN A 214 15.60 -6.04 -7.84
CA GLN A 214 16.37 -6.61 -8.97
C GLN A 214 15.61 -6.59 -10.31
N GLU A 215 14.29 -6.37 -10.30
CA GLU A 215 13.51 -6.23 -11.53
C GLU A 215 13.70 -4.86 -12.20
N ILE A 216 14.12 -3.86 -11.42
CA ILE A 216 14.41 -2.50 -11.86
C ILE A 216 15.87 -2.41 -12.30
#